data_AF-L0GB36-F1
#
_entry.id   AF-L0GB36-F1
#
_cell.length_a   1.000
_cell.length_b   1.000
_cell.length_c   1.000
_cell.angle_alpha   90.00
_cell.angle_beta   90.00
_cell.angle_gamma   90.00
#
_symmetry.space_group_name_H-M   'P 1'
#
loop_
_entity.id
_entity.type
_entity.pdbx_description
1 polymer ?
#
loop_
_entity_poly.entity_id
_entity_poly.type
_entity_poly.pdbx_seq_one_letter_code
_entity_poly.pdbx_strand_id
1 'polypeptide(L)'
;RKISSVHLFSGKALDDFRHVRQEEVGKLTHALVKSSTATSAVNLGQLLNVCTVNALGRMMIGRSVFGDGTGVADSKADEFKEMVVEMMVLAGVFNIGDFVP
;
A
#
# COMPACT_ATOMS: atom_id res chain seq x y z
N ARG A 1 -8.17 -2.35 19.10
CA ARG A 1 -7.32 -3.57 19.00
C ARG A 1 -8.10 -4.85 18.64
N LYS A 2 -9.22 -5.18 19.31
CA LYS A 2 -10.03 -6.39 19.00
C LYS A 2 -10.52 -6.43 17.55
N ILE A 3 -11.02 -5.30 17.03
CA ILE A 3 -11.53 -5.20 15.65
C ILE A 3 -10.46 -5.58 14.63
N SER A 4 -9.28 -4.95 14.68
CA SER A 4 -8.18 -5.26 13.76
C SER A 4 -7.73 -6.72 13.86
N SER A 5 -7.63 -7.25 15.08
CA SER A 5 -7.21 -8.64 15.29
C SER A 5 -8.20 -9.66 14.71
N VAL A 6 -9.51 -9.37 14.78
CA VAL A 6 -10.55 -10.31 14.34
C VAL A 6 -10.87 -10.13 12.86
N HIS A 7 -10.93 -8.89 12.37
CA HIS A 7 -11.46 -8.59 11.03
C HIS A 7 -10.38 -8.29 9.98
N LEU A 8 -9.14 -8.06 10.37
CA LEU A 8 -8.03 -7.82 9.43
C LEU A 8 -6.97 -8.92 9.52
N PHE A 9 -6.63 -9.36 10.73
CA PHE A 9 -5.47 -10.22 10.97
C PHE A 9 -5.81 -11.62 11.49
N SER A 10 -7.09 -11.99 11.57
CA SER A 10 -7.45 -13.37 11.93
C SER A 10 -7.18 -14.32 10.76
N GLY A 11 -6.98 -15.61 11.04
CA GLY A 11 -6.80 -16.61 9.97
C GLY A 11 -7.96 -16.59 8.96
N LYS A 12 -9.20 -16.48 9.44
CA LYS A 12 -10.37 -16.34 8.59
C LYS A 12 -10.33 -15.06 7.73
N ALA A 13 -10.02 -13.91 8.32
CA ALA A 13 -9.91 -12.66 7.55
C ALA A 13 -8.80 -12.73 6.49
N LEU A 14 -7.66 -13.35 6.83
CA LEU A 14 -6.57 -13.55 5.89
C LEU A 14 -6.98 -14.46 4.73
N ASP A 15 -7.78 -15.50 4.97
CA ASP A 15 -8.32 -16.34 3.91
C ASP A 15 -9.36 -15.61 3.07
N ASP A 16 -10.28 -14.87 3.70
CA ASP A 16 -11.31 -14.09 3.01
C ASP A 16 -10.67 -13.03 2.06
N PHE A 17 -9.54 -12.41 2.47
CA PHE A 17 -8.77 -11.46 1.66
C PHE A 17 -7.64 -12.08 0.82
N ARG A 18 -7.59 -13.41 0.69
CA ARG A 18 -6.54 -14.09 -0.10
C ARG A 18 -6.49 -13.60 -1.54
N HIS A 19 -7.66 -13.39 -2.15
CA HIS A 19 -7.79 -12.91 -3.53
C HIS A 19 -7.13 -11.54 -3.73
N VAL A 20 -7.36 -10.59 -2.81
CA VAL A 20 -6.73 -9.25 -2.83
C VAL A 20 -5.21 -9.36 -2.86
N ARG A 21 -4.63 -10.20 -1.98
CA ARG A 21 -3.17 -10.38 -1.94
C ARG A 21 -2.63 -11.02 -3.21
N GLN A 22 -3.35 -11.99 -3.78
CA GLN A 22 -2.95 -12.61 -5.05
C GLN A 22 -2.96 -11.60 -6.20
N GLU A 23 -3.95 -10.72 -6.27
CA GLU A 23 -4.01 -9.66 -7.28
C GLU A 23 -2.85 -8.66 -7.15
N GLU A 24 -2.53 -8.20 -5.93
CA GLU A 24 -1.41 -7.28 -5.73
C GLU A 24 -0.05 -7.93 -6.02
N VAL A 25 0.13 -9.22 -5.67
CA VAL A 25 1.31 -9.99 -6.07
C VAL A 25 1.38 -10.15 -7.59
N GLY A 26 0.25 -10.36 -8.27
CA GLY A 26 0.19 -10.39 -9.73
C GLY A 26 0.66 -9.08 -10.37
N LYS A 27 0.20 -7.94 -9.83
CA LYS A 27 0.66 -6.60 -10.26
C LYS A 27 2.16 -6.40 -10.02
N LEU A 28 2.67 -6.85 -8.87
CA LEU A 28 4.10 -6.83 -8.55
C LEU A 28 4.91 -7.65 -9.56
N THR A 29 4.50 -8.88 -9.86
CA THR A 29 5.19 -9.74 -10.84
C THR A 29 5.14 -9.13 -12.23
N HIS A 30 4.01 -8.56 -12.65
CA HIS A 30 3.91 -7.86 -13.94
C HIS A 30 4.85 -6.64 -13.99
N ALA A 31 4.93 -5.86 -12.92
CA ALA A 31 5.87 -4.73 -12.82
C ALA A 31 7.33 -5.21 -12.93
N LEU A 32 7.68 -6.32 -12.28
CA LEU A 32 9.01 -6.93 -12.37
C LEU A 32 9.34 -7.40 -13.79
N VAL A 33 8.41 -8.09 -14.46
CA VAL A 33 8.60 -8.52 -15.85
C VAL A 33 8.77 -7.32 -16.78
N LYS A 34 7.94 -6.28 -16.62
CA LYS A 34 8.07 -5.04 -17.40
C LYS A 34 9.44 -4.39 -17.17
N SER A 35 9.88 -4.28 -15.92
CA SER A 35 11.20 -3.73 -15.59
C SER A 35 12.35 -4.61 -16.06
N SER A 36 12.17 -5.94 -16.16
CA SER A 36 13.19 -6.86 -16.71
C SER A 36 13.46 -6.63 -18.20
N THR A 37 12.56 -5.98 -18.93
CA THR A 37 12.80 -5.62 -20.34
C THR A 37 13.68 -4.37 -20.48
N ALA A 38 13.84 -3.60 -19.40
CA ALA A 38 14.79 -2.51 -19.31
C ALA A 38 16.10 -3.02 -18.68
N THR A 39 17.25 -2.68 -19.25
CA THR A 39 18.58 -3.05 -18.71
C THR A 39 18.93 -2.30 -17.41
N SER A 40 17.95 -1.75 -16.70
CA SER A 40 18.16 -0.91 -15.52
C SER A 40 17.91 -1.67 -14.21
N ALA A 41 18.63 -1.27 -13.17
CA ALA A 41 18.44 -1.81 -11.83
C ALA A 41 17.02 -1.51 -11.32
N VAL A 42 16.39 -2.52 -10.71
CA VAL A 42 15.03 -2.43 -10.17
C VAL A 42 15.09 -2.25 -8.65
N ASN A 43 14.40 -1.22 -8.13
CA ASN A 43 14.23 -1.06 -6.69
C ASN A 43 13.13 -2.01 -6.17
N LEU A 44 13.53 -3.21 -5.77
CA LEU A 44 12.60 -4.22 -5.24
C LEU A 44 11.90 -3.76 -3.96
N GLY A 45 12.60 -3.00 -3.09
CA GLY A 45 12.03 -2.48 -1.86
C GLY A 45 10.85 -1.54 -2.11
N GLN A 46 10.97 -0.67 -3.12
CA GLN A 46 9.88 0.21 -3.53
C GLN A 46 8.69 -0.57 -4.07
N LEU A 47 8.91 -1.56 -4.93
CA LEU A 47 7.84 -2.39 -5.50
C LEU A 47 7.11 -3.21 -4.44
N LEU A 48 7.84 -3.79 -3.48
CA LEU A 48 7.27 -4.51 -2.35
C LEU A 48 6.47 -3.59 -1.42
N ASN A 49 6.95 -2.37 -1.18
CA ASN A 49 6.22 -1.38 -0.39
C ASN A 49 4.89 -1.03 -1.06
N VAL A 50 4.89 -0.76 -2.37
CA VAL A 50 3.67 -0.51 -3.15
C VAL A 50 2.69 -1.68 -3.05
N CYS A 51 3.15 -2.92 -3.25
CA CYS A 51 2.33 -4.12 -3.11
C CYS A 51 1.70 -4.24 -1.71
N THR A 52 2.50 -3.99 -0.66
CA THR A 52 2.07 -4.14 0.73
C THR A 52 1.04 -3.06 1.10
N VAL A 53 1.32 -1.81 0.77
CA VAL A 53 0.43 -0.67 1.06
C VAL A 53 -0.88 -0.81 0.29
N ASN A 54 -0.85 -1.26 -0.96
CA ASN A 54 -2.08 -1.51 -1.73
C ASN A 54 -2.91 -2.66 -1.18
N ALA A 55 -2.28 -3.76 -0.79
CA ALA A 55 -2.99 -4.87 -0.18
C ALA A 55 -3.66 -4.42 1.13
N LEU A 56 -2.94 -3.70 1.99
CA LEU A 56 -3.50 -3.17 3.23
C LEU A 56 -4.61 -2.14 2.99
N GLY A 57 -4.41 -1.20 2.06
CA GLY A 57 -5.43 -0.23 1.67
C GLY A 57 -6.71 -0.91 1.19
N ARG A 58 -6.59 -1.90 0.32
CA ARG A 58 -7.74 -2.65 -0.19
C ARG A 58 -8.45 -3.45 0.89
N MET A 59 -7.71 -4.05 1.83
CA MET A 59 -8.29 -4.78 2.95
C MET A 59 -8.96 -3.86 3.99
N MET A 60 -8.43 -2.66 4.23
CA MET A 60 -8.93 -1.75 5.28
C MET A 60 -10.03 -0.80 4.80
N ILE A 61 -9.89 -0.25 3.60
CA ILE A 61 -10.76 0.82 3.07
C ILE A 61 -11.30 0.51 1.66
N GLY A 62 -11.02 -0.67 1.13
CA GLY A 62 -11.53 -1.10 -0.19
C GLY A 62 -10.84 -0.45 -1.38
N ARG A 63 -9.74 0.31 -1.18
CA ARG A 63 -9.04 1.06 -2.24
C ARG A 63 -7.53 0.81 -2.23
N SER A 64 -6.91 0.74 -3.41
CA SER A 64 -5.45 0.77 -3.54
C SER A 64 -4.94 2.20 -3.40
N VAL A 65 -3.77 2.38 -2.80
CA VAL A 65 -3.16 3.70 -2.54
C VAL A 65 -2.32 4.15 -3.73
N PHE A 66 -1.63 3.21 -4.36
CA PHE A 66 -0.86 3.42 -5.58
C PHE A 66 -1.65 2.82 -6.75
N GLY A 67 -1.85 3.61 -7.79
CA GLY A 67 -2.52 3.17 -9.01
C GLY A 67 -1.83 1.95 -9.65
N ASP A 68 -2.61 1.17 -10.38
CA ASP A 68 -2.16 -0.06 -11.07
C ASP A 68 -1.39 0.22 -12.37
N GLY A 69 -1.13 1.48 -12.70
CA GLY A 69 -0.44 1.88 -13.93
C GLY A 69 -1.27 1.67 -15.20
N THR A 70 -2.57 1.37 -15.08
CA THR A 70 -3.46 1.12 -16.23
C THR A 70 -4.11 2.40 -16.80
N GLY A 71 -3.81 3.56 -16.22
CA GLY A 71 -4.23 4.87 -16.74
C GLY A 71 -5.66 5.29 -16.38
N VAL A 72 -6.45 4.43 -15.72
CA VAL A 72 -7.72 4.82 -15.11
C VAL A 72 -7.43 5.30 -13.68
N ALA A 73 -7.10 6.58 -13.54
CA ALA A 73 -6.85 7.19 -12.24
C ALA A 73 -8.16 7.27 -11.44
N ASP A 74 -8.31 6.45 -10.40
CA ASP A 74 -9.32 6.68 -9.36
C ASP A 74 -8.91 7.93 -8.58
N SER A 75 -9.56 9.06 -8.88
CA SER A 75 -9.29 10.35 -8.23
C SER A 75 -9.32 10.26 -6.70
N LYS A 76 -10.12 9.37 -6.12
CA LYS A 76 -10.17 9.18 -4.66
C LYS A 76 -8.99 8.39 -4.11
N ALA A 77 -8.43 7.48 -4.91
CA ALA A 77 -7.22 6.75 -4.53
C ALA A 77 -5.99 7.67 -4.52
N ASP A 78 -5.91 8.61 -5.48
CA ASP A 78 -4.82 9.59 -5.53
C ASP A 78 -4.92 10.61 -4.40
N GLU A 79 -6.13 11.10 -4.08
CA GLU A 79 -6.37 11.93 -2.88
C GLU A 79 -5.96 11.18 -1.60
N PHE A 80 -6.30 9.89 -1.47
CA PHE A 80 -5.88 9.09 -0.34
C PHE A 80 -4.36 8.93 -0.23
N LYS A 81 -3.68 8.76 -1.36
CA LYS A 81 -2.22 8.72 -1.42
C LYS A 81 -1.60 10.03 -0.97
N GLU A 82 -2.13 11.16 -1.42
CA GLU A 82 -1.67 12.49 -0.99
C GLU A 82 -1.82 12.67 0.52
N MET A 83 -2.97 12.32 1.10
CA MET A 83 -3.19 12.36 2.54
C MET A 83 -2.18 11.48 3.32
N VAL A 84 -1.90 10.27 2.84
CA VAL A 84 -0.93 9.37 3.48
C VAL A 84 0.50 9.94 3.42
N VAL A 85 0.89 10.51 2.28
CA VAL A 85 2.21 11.12 2.10
C VAL A 85 2.36 12.34 3.01
N GLU A 86 1.35 13.22 3.07
CA GLU A 86 1.36 14.39 3.94
C GLU A 86 1.46 13.99 5.41
N MET A 87 0.68 12.99 5.84
CA MET A 87 0.74 12.46 7.20
C MET A 87 2.12 11.90 7.54
N MET A 88 2.78 11.18 6.63
CA MET A 88 4.13 10.68 6.85
C MET A 88 5.16 11.80 7.02
N VAL A 89 5.01 12.90 6.28
CA VAL A 89 5.87 14.09 6.42
C VAL A 89 5.63 14.76 7.78
N LEU A 90 4.37 15.00 8.14
CA LEU A 90 3.99 15.60 9.42
C LEU A 90 4.42 14.76 10.62
N ALA A 91 4.32 13.44 10.53
CA ALA A 91 4.75 12.54 11.60
C ALA A 91 6.29 12.42 11.69
N GLY A 92 7.02 12.78 10.63
CA GLY A 92 8.47 12.71 10.57
C GLY A 92 9.20 13.98 11.01
N VAL A 93 8.48 15.10 11.17
CA VAL A 93 9.08 16.36 11.65
C VAL A 93 9.19 16.38 13.17
N PHE A 94 10.19 17.10 13.67
CA PHE A 94 10.38 17.32 15.11
C PHE A 94 9.21 18.10 15.69
N ASN A 95 8.51 17.52 16.66
CA ASN A 95 7.38 18.16 17.33
C ASN A 95 7.80 18.60 18.74
N ILE A 96 7.89 19.91 18.98
CA ILE A 96 8.39 20.43 20.26
C ILE A 96 7.49 20.06 21.45
N GLY A 97 6.20 19.82 21.20
CA GLY A 97 5.26 19.33 22.22
C GLY A 97 5.56 17.92 22.72
N ASP A 98 6.36 17.13 21.98
CA ASP A 98 6.79 15.80 22.44
C ASP A 98 7.94 15.87 23.46
N PHE A 99 8.60 17.04 23.58
CA PHE A 99 9.79 17.25 24.41
C PHE A 99 9.57 18.24 25.56
N VAL A 100 8.39 18.86 25.62
CA VAL A 100 8.00 19.77 26.72
C VAL A 100 6.80 19.17 27.45
N PRO A 101 6.93 18.80 28.73
CA PRO A 101 5.87 18.16 29.52
C PRO A 101 4.60 18.99 29.67
#